data_AF-A0ABD3W2X5-F1
#
_entry.id   AF-A0ABD3W2X5-F1
#
_cell.length_a   1.000
_cell.length_b   1.000
_cell.length_c   1.000
_cell.angle_alpha   90.00
_cell.angle_beta   90.00
_cell.angle_gamma   90.00
#
_symmetry.space_group_name_H-M   'P 1'
#
loop_
_entity.id
_entity.type
_entity.pdbx_description
1 polymer ?
#
loop_
_entity_poly.entity_id
_entity_poly.type
_entity_poly.pdbx_seq_one_letter_code
_entity_poly.pdbx_strand_id
1 'polypeptide(L)'
;MIIAIMCTNGMAMNITFILFCFVFFLANEGHGATWSDVSDEVVKINNIYQDKTSVIPLQDLSQTLNVSLGLQLLALNNYDDVAGIMDISTYLSMEWTEEIYFTAHGAAAPDTSVTISAASIWKPSLILVNSAGASTEIVQEQSKLRMYLKSGKCEWTENLDLQGSCRPNVYFYPFDVHDCSFKFTSRAYNSTELTLLASSFKKDYFEENVAWSVEKMSTTTLIQDSKSHVKFQIRISRRSLNFVLNYILPILILSVLNIFVFMLPRHSGERAGYSITCFLAFVVFLNTIVTSLPKSSAPVSCLVYYLTVMMVVSAIITVLVLFTLMIEKRVEKEDEVKDKRTEIQRETKGTTQKMTKDGKQKGNGNTSSSQSRCCLCFIQNRVKVIPTHTQLFPVPPRCLQKFAWICRGIVCRNDPDMLYKDAKKLRWVDVANALDVFFFVFFLVGEFIFTIGYLSPVSVQYSDISSKN
;
A
#
# COMPACT_ATOMS: atom_id res chain seq x y z
N MET A 1 -16.27 54.49 -23.15
CA MET A 1 -15.72 54.38 -24.52
C MET A 1 -16.43 55.30 -25.51
N ILE A 2 -17.75 55.18 -25.72
CA ILE A 2 -18.53 55.96 -26.72
C ILE A 2 -18.24 57.48 -26.68
N ILE A 3 -18.23 58.09 -25.49
CA ILE A 3 -18.00 59.53 -25.30
C ILE A 3 -16.69 60.03 -25.96
N ALA A 4 -15.63 59.21 -25.98
CA ALA A 4 -14.33 59.60 -26.55
C ALA A 4 -14.33 59.68 -28.10
N ILE A 5 -15.28 59.01 -28.77
CA ILE A 5 -15.36 58.95 -30.23
C ILE A 5 -16.00 60.23 -30.79
N MET A 6 -16.85 60.90 -30.02
CA MET A 6 -17.65 62.04 -30.49
C MET A 6 -16.90 63.39 -30.49
N CYS A 7 -15.72 63.49 -29.87
CA CYS A 7 -14.96 64.75 -29.80
C CYS A 7 -14.13 65.08 -31.06
N THR A 8 -14.06 64.19 -32.05
CA THR A 8 -13.18 64.37 -33.24
C THR A 8 -13.86 65.08 -34.41
N ASN A 9 -15.20 65.10 -34.48
CA ASN A 9 -15.97 65.76 -35.52
C ASN A 9 -16.80 66.89 -34.91
N GLY A 10 -16.44 68.14 -35.22
CA GLY A 10 -16.98 69.36 -34.60
C GLY A 10 -18.42 69.72 -34.99
N MET A 11 -19.39 68.86 -34.68
CA MET A 11 -20.80 69.22 -34.64
C MET A 11 -21.15 69.79 -33.26
N ALA A 12 -21.83 70.94 -33.22
CA ALA A 12 -22.32 71.51 -31.98
C ALA A 12 -23.33 70.55 -31.32
N MET A 13 -23.02 70.05 -30.11
CA MET A 13 -23.95 69.19 -29.38
C MET A 13 -25.20 69.99 -29.02
N ASN A 14 -26.30 69.64 -29.67
CA ASN A 14 -27.58 70.31 -29.52
C ASN A 14 -28.06 70.15 -28.06
N ILE A 15 -28.49 71.24 -27.42
CA ILE A 15 -28.86 71.24 -25.98
C ILE A 15 -30.01 70.24 -25.73
N THR A 16 -30.90 70.06 -26.70
CA THR A 16 -31.95 69.03 -26.71
C THR A 16 -31.42 67.60 -26.64
N PHE A 17 -30.26 67.29 -27.22
CA PHE A 17 -29.66 65.95 -27.16
C PHE A 17 -29.01 65.69 -25.80
N ILE A 18 -28.38 66.72 -25.19
CA ILE A 18 -27.87 66.64 -23.82
C ILE A 18 -29.03 66.47 -22.83
N LEU A 19 -30.10 67.26 -22.98
CA LEU A 19 -31.34 67.09 -22.20
C LEU A 19 -31.97 65.70 -22.41
N PHE A 20 -32.02 65.18 -23.63
CA PHE A 20 -32.57 63.85 -23.88
C PHE A 20 -31.72 62.77 -23.19
N CYS A 21 -30.39 62.83 -23.30
CA CYS A 21 -29.50 61.93 -22.58
C CYS A 21 -29.63 62.06 -21.05
N PHE A 22 -29.82 63.26 -20.51
CA PHE A 22 -29.99 63.50 -19.08
C PHE A 22 -31.33 62.98 -18.56
N VAL A 23 -32.42 63.21 -19.30
CA VAL A 23 -33.75 62.62 -19.02
C VAL A 23 -33.71 61.10 -19.17
N PHE A 24 -32.97 60.55 -20.14
CA PHE A 24 -32.80 59.11 -20.29
C PHE A 24 -31.91 58.49 -19.20
N PHE A 25 -31.02 59.27 -18.58
CA PHE A 25 -30.28 58.87 -17.38
C PHE A 25 -31.17 58.87 -16.14
N LEU A 26 -31.93 59.94 -15.90
CA LEU A 26 -32.90 60.04 -14.79
C LEU A 26 -34.01 58.97 -14.90
N ALA A 27 -34.51 58.70 -16.11
CA ALA A 27 -35.48 57.63 -16.38
C ALA A 27 -34.88 56.21 -16.28
N ASN A 28 -33.55 56.08 -16.24
CA ASN A 28 -32.84 54.83 -15.94
C ASN A 28 -32.06 54.93 -14.62
N GLU A 29 -32.56 55.70 -13.65
CA GLU A 29 -32.26 55.43 -12.24
C GLU A 29 -32.87 54.06 -11.89
N GLY A 30 -32.13 52.99 -12.18
CA GLY A 30 -32.46 51.65 -11.73
C GLY A 30 -32.52 51.66 -10.21
N HIS A 31 -33.73 51.55 -9.66
CA HIS A 31 -34.00 51.66 -8.23
C HIS A 31 -33.33 50.51 -7.48
N GLY A 32 -32.09 50.72 -7.06
CA GLY A 32 -31.38 49.82 -6.16
C GLY A 32 -32.07 49.80 -4.80
N ALA A 33 -32.30 48.61 -4.25
CA ALA A 33 -32.95 48.44 -2.96
C ALA A 33 -32.23 49.26 -1.88
N THR A 34 -32.98 50.11 -1.19
CA THR A 34 -32.48 50.97 -0.13
C THR A 34 -32.25 50.18 1.16
N TRP A 35 -31.52 50.76 2.12
CA TRP A 35 -31.34 50.15 3.43
C TRP A 35 -32.69 49.90 4.15
N SER A 36 -33.66 50.80 3.97
CA SER A 36 -35.04 50.67 4.47
C SER A 36 -35.77 49.47 3.87
N ASP A 37 -35.69 49.26 2.55
CA ASP A 37 -36.35 48.12 1.90
C ASP A 37 -35.79 46.78 2.44
N VAL A 38 -34.48 46.74 2.69
CA VAL A 38 -33.80 45.58 3.27
C VAL A 38 -34.17 45.38 4.74
N SER A 39 -34.25 46.44 5.55
CA SER A 39 -34.67 46.31 6.96
C SER A 39 -36.11 45.85 7.09
N ASP A 40 -37.01 46.34 6.23
CA ASP A 40 -38.43 46.01 6.28
C ASP A 40 -38.69 44.54 5.89
N GLU A 41 -37.97 43.99 4.91
CA GLU A 41 -38.02 42.55 4.63
C GLU A 41 -37.47 41.70 5.80
N VAL A 42 -36.38 42.11 6.44
CA VAL A 42 -35.86 41.42 7.63
C VAL A 42 -36.89 41.45 8.78
N VAL A 43 -37.62 42.55 8.96
CA VAL A 43 -38.71 42.66 9.94
C VAL A 43 -39.90 41.76 9.57
N LYS A 44 -40.31 41.69 8.30
CA LYS A 44 -41.37 40.74 7.84
C LYS A 44 -41.00 39.30 8.15
N ILE A 45 -39.79 38.88 7.79
CA ILE A 45 -39.26 37.54 8.08
C ILE A 45 -39.29 37.29 9.59
N ASN A 46 -38.69 38.17 10.38
CA ASN A 46 -38.63 37.99 11.83
C ASN A 46 -40.03 37.92 12.48
N ASN A 47 -41.03 38.63 11.93
CA ASN A 47 -42.42 38.58 12.39
C ASN A 47 -43.16 37.28 12.03
N ILE A 48 -42.81 36.61 10.93
CA ILE A 48 -43.37 35.29 10.57
C ILE A 48 -42.86 34.22 11.54
N TYR A 49 -41.55 34.21 11.81
CA TYR A 49 -40.86 33.13 12.52
C TYR A 49 -40.67 33.37 14.03
N GLN A 50 -41.28 34.40 14.64
CA GLN A 50 -41.23 34.63 16.10
C GLN A 50 -41.55 33.33 16.87
N ASP A 51 -40.58 32.84 17.63
CA ASP A 51 -40.58 31.58 18.40
C ASP A 51 -40.95 30.30 17.62
N LYS A 52 -40.94 30.35 16.28
CA LYS A 52 -41.34 29.24 15.37
C LYS A 52 -40.20 28.65 14.56
N THR A 53 -38.96 29.14 14.70
CA THR A 53 -37.78 28.67 13.95
C THR A 53 -37.45 27.18 14.14
N SER A 54 -38.07 26.50 15.12
CA SER A 54 -37.98 25.05 15.32
C SER A 54 -38.96 24.22 14.46
N VAL A 55 -39.94 24.86 13.81
CA VAL A 55 -40.99 24.17 13.01
C VAL A 55 -40.54 24.07 11.55
N ILE A 56 -40.69 22.87 10.95
CA ILE A 56 -40.38 22.64 9.53
C ILE A 56 -41.25 23.53 8.62
N PRO A 57 -40.68 24.22 7.61
CA PRO A 57 -41.35 25.31 6.88
C PRO A 57 -42.27 24.81 5.75
N LEU A 58 -43.10 23.81 6.06
CA LEU A 58 -44.09 23.24 5.16
C LEU A 58 -45.48 23.83 5.40
N GLN A 59 -46.23 24.11 4.33
CA GLN A 59 -47.62 24.56 4.43
C GLN A 59 -48.59 23.40 4.75
N ASP A 60 -48.19 22.16 4.40
CA ASP A 60 -48.93 20.92 4.66
C ASP A 60 -47.97 19.81 5.12
N LEU A 61 -48.23 19.24 6.30
CA LEU A 61 -47.43 18.17 6.90
C LEU A 61 -47.58 16.81 6.19
N SER A 62 -48.44 16.68 5.18
CA SER A 62 -48.49 15.52 4.29
C SER A 62 -47.37 15.51 3.23
N GLN A 63 -46.70 16.65 3.03
CA GLN A 63 -45.66 16.83 2.01
C GLN A 63 -44.26 16.62 2.58
N THR A 64 -43.30 16.29 1.70
CA THR A 64 -41.91 16.02 2.06
C THR A 64 -41.02 17.20 1.68
N LEU A 65 -40.33 17.81 2.65
CA LEU A 65 -39.39 18.88 2.36
C LEU A 65 -38.12 18.30 1.72
N ASN A 66 -37.75 18.82 0.55
CA ASN A 66 -36.52 18.45 -0.13
C ASN A 66 -35.39 19.42 0.27
N VAL A 67 -34.32 18.89 0.86
CA VAL A 67 -33.10 19.64 1.16
C VAL A 67 -31.97 19.13 0.28
N SER A 68 -31.43 19.99 -0.57
CA SER A 68 -30.28 19.69 -1.41
C SER A 68 -28.97 19.98 -0.66
N LEU A 69 -28.08 18.98 -0.61
CA LEU A 69 -26.78 19.06 0.06
C LEU A 69 -25.64 19.02 -0.97
N GLY A 70 -24.78 20.04 -0.94
CA GLY A 70 -23.53 20.09 -1.69
C GLY A 70 -22.32 20.06 -0.75
N LEU A 71 -21.21 19.51 -1.22
CA LEU A 71 -19.94 19.50 -0.48
C LEU A 71 -18.80 19.98 -1.39
N GLN A 72 -18.02 20.94 -0.90
CA GLN A 72 -16.84 21.45 -1.58
C GLN A 72 -15.61 21.05 -0.75
N LEU A 73 -14.75 20.20 -1.32
CA LEU A 73 -13.48 19.83 -0.70
C LEU A 73 -12.49 21.00 -0.78
N LEU A 74 -11.86 21.34 0.34
CA LEU A 74 -10.85 22.39 0.44
C LEU A 74 -9.47 21.78 0.71
N ALA A 75 -9.40 20.89 1.70
CA ALA A 75 -8.18 20.17 2.02
C ALA A 75 -8.49 18.74 2.48
N LEU A 76 -7.60 17.81 2.12
CA LEU A 76 -7.47 16.54 2.81
C LEU A 76 -6.39 16.75 3.87
N ASN A 77 -6.80 16.82 5.13
CA ASN A 77 -5.92 17.20 6.23
C ASN A 77 -5.08 16.00 6.66
N ASN A 78 -5.76 14.87 6.88
CA ASN A 78 -5.13 13.64 7.30
C ASN A 78 -5.94 12.41 6.86
N TYR A 79 -5.25 11.28 6.71
CA TYR A 79 -5.86 9.97 6.71
C TYR A 79 -5.03 9.04 7.59
N ASP A 80 -5.55 8.73 8.77
CA ASP A 80 -4.98 7.75 9.68
C ASP A 80 -5.40 6.35 9.23
N ASP A 81 -4.48 5.68 8.54
CA ASP A 81 -4.66 4.31 8.05
C ASP A 81 -4.53 3.25 9.17
N VAL A 82 -4.04 3.61 10.36
CA VAL A 82 -3.96 2.76 11.55
C VAL A 82 -5.27 2.77 12.34
N ALA A 83 -5.86 3.96 12.56
CA ALA A 83 -7.14 4.15 13.25
C ALA A 83 -8.36 3.99 12.32
N GLY A 84 -8.19 4.18 11.01
CA GLY A 84 -9.30 4.18 10.03
C GLY A 84 -10.13 5.47 10.11
N ILE A 85 -9.46 6.62 10.13
CA ILE A 85 -10.06 7.95 10.30
C ILE A 85 -9.59 8.87 9.17
N MET A 86 -10.53 9.58 8.54
CA MET A 86 -10.27 10.59 7.52
C MET A 86 -10.70 11.97 8.01
N ASP A 87 -9.78 12.93 7.96
CA ASP A 87 -9.98 14.32 8.34
C ASP A 87 -9.93 15.22 7.09
N ILE A 88 -11.02 15.92 6.78
CA ILE A 88 -11.10 16.86 5.65
C ILE A 88 -11.69 18.20 6.07
N SER A 89 -11.20 19.29 5.46
CA SER A 89 -11.83 20.62 5.54
C SER A 89 -12.71 20.84 4.32
N THR A 90 -13.93 21.33 4.54
CA THR A 90 -14.94 21.50 3.49
C THR A 90 -15.75 22.79 3.66
N TYR A 91 -16.39 23.25 2.59
CA TYR A 91 -17.66 23.96 2.73
C TYR A 91 -18.82 22.96 2.55
N LEU A 92 -19.76 22.95 3.50
CA LEU A 92 -21.05 22.28 3.34
C LEU A 92 -22.06 23.32 2.87
N SER A 93 -22.71 23.09 1.73
CA SER A 93 -23.82 23.90 1.25
C SER A 93 -25.15 23.18 1.41
N MET A 94 -26.17 23.93 1.84
CA MET A 94 -27.54 23.46 2.01
C MET A 94 -28.51 24.39 1.28
N GLU A 95 -29.41 23.81 0.50
CA GLU A 95 -30.44 24.51 -0.27
C GLU A 95 -31.82 23.89 0.03
N TRP A 96 -32.80 24.73 0.36
CA TRP A 96 -34.20 24.34 0.57
C TRP A 96 -35.14 25.49 0.21
N THR A 97 -36.45 25.28 0.32
CA THR A 97 -37.47 26.31 0.07
C THR A 97 -38.30 26.55 1.33
N GLU A 98 -38.54 27.82 1.64
CA GLU A 98 -39.38 28.30 2.74
C GLU A 98 -40.81 28.56 2.23
N GLU A 99 -41.65 27.53 2.23
CA GLU A 99 -43.01 27.59 1.68
C GLU A 99 -43.88 28.64 2.38
N ILE A 100 -43.69 28.81 3.69
CA ILE A 100 -44.45 29.77 4.51
C ILE A 100 -44.18 31.22 4.05
N TYR A 101 -42.91 31.62 3.90
CA TYR A 101 -42.57 32.94 3.38
C TYR A 101 -42.98 33.11 1.91
N PHE A 102 -42.73 32.09 1.07
CA PHE A 102 -43.11 32.12 -0.34
C PHE A 102 -44.62 32.32 -0.54
N THR A 103 -45.44 31.59 0.21
CA THR A 103 -46.91 31.67 0.14
C THR A 103 -47.43 33.01 0.68
N ALA A 104 -46.80 33.57 1.72
CA ALA A 104 -47.21 34.85 2.30
C ALA A 104 -46.81 36.06 1.44
N HIS A 105 -45.61 36.05 0.85
CA HIS A 105 -44.98 37.26 0.27
C HIS A 105 -44.32 37.05 -1.11
N GLY A 106 -43.88 35.85 -1.46
CA GLY A 106 -43.02 35.59 -2.63
C GLY A 106 -43.59 36.10 -3.96
N ALA A 107 -44.91 35.98 -4.18
CA ALA A 107 -45.56 36.45 -5.41
C ALA A 107 -45.55 37.99 -5.60
N ALA A 108 -45.39 38.76 -4.51
CA ALA A 108 -45.30 40.22 -4.53
C ALA A 108 -43.88 40.74 -4.21
N ALA A 109 -42.94 39.84 -3.90
CA ALA A 109 -41.59 40.19 -3.51
C ALA A 109 -40.71 40.58 -4.71
N PRO A 110 -39.72 41.48 -4.52
CA PRO A 110 -38.76 41.82 -5.57
C PRO A 110 -37.87 40.62 -5.93
N ASP A 111 -37.35 40.63 -7.16
CA ASP A 111 -36.46 39.58 -7.71
C ASP A 111 -35.02 39.74 -7.19
N THR A 112 -34.88 39.72 -5.86
CA THR A 112 -33.65 39.98 -5.13
C THR A 112 -33.47 39.00 -3.97
N SER A 113 -32.30 39.03 -3.32
CA SER A 113 -31.99 38.16 -2.19
C SER A 113 -31.50 38.95 -0.98
N VAL A 114 -32.04 38.65 0.20
CA VAL A 114 -31.57 39.18 1.49
C VAL A 114 -30.55 38.22 2.13
N THR A 115 -29.68 38.72 3.00
CA THR A 115 -28.82 37.90 3.85
C THR A 115 -29.23 38.06 5.32
N ILE A 116 -29.67 36.98 5.96
CA ILE A 116 -30.20 36.97 7.34
C ILE A 116 -29.39 36.05 8.25
N SER A 117 -29.61 36.15 9.56
CA SER A 117 -29.08 35.19 10.54
C SER A 117 -29.74 33.82 10.33
N ALA A 118 -28.93 32.76 10.33
CA ALA A 118 -29.40 31.38 10.24
C ALA A 118 -29.99 30.85 11.57
N ALA A 119 -30.18 31.74 12.57
CA ALA A 119 -30.98 31.49 13.77
C ALA A 119 -32.40 32.13 13.69
N SER A 120 -32.66 33.01 12.71
CA SER A 120 -33.95 33.72 12.54
C SER A 120 -34.96 32.99 11.65
N ILE A 121 -34.62 31.80 11.17
CA ILE A 121 -35.44 30.96 10.30
C ILE A 121 -35.13 29.49 10.58
N TRP A 122 -35.94 28.56 10.06
CA TRP A 122 -35.69 27.13 10.24
C TRP A 122 -34.44 26.66 9.48
N LYS A 123 -33.75 25.65 10.01
CA LYS A 123 -32.71 24.91 9.27
C LYS A 123 -32.69 23.43 9.66
N PRO A 124 -32.33 22.52 8.75
CA PRO A 124 -32.33 21.09 9.02
C PRO A 124 -31.24 20.68 10.01
N SER A 125 -31.60 19.98 11.09
CA SER A 125 -30.63 19.39 12.01
C SER A 125 -30.01 18.14 11.38
N LEU A 126 -28.81 18.30 10.81
CA LEU A 126 -28.03 17.22 10.18
C LEU A 126 -26.97 16.64 11.13
N ILE A 127 -26.65 15.36 10.93
CA ILE A 127 -25.55 14.66 11.60
C ILE A 127 -24.74 13.81 10.62
N LEU A 128 -23.44 13.69 10.88
CA LEU A 128 -22.54 12.73 10.22
C LEU A 128 -22.68 11.36 10.89
N VAL A 129 -23.31 10.40 10.21
CA VAL A 129 -23.62 9.05 10.75
C VAL A 129 -22.36 8.25 11.09
N ASN A 130 -21.29 8.42 10.31
CA ASN A 130 -20.00 7.75 10.52
C ASN A 130 -18.92 8.69 11.09
N SER A 131 -19.30 9.62 11.98
CA SER A 131 -18.32 10.42 12.74
C SER A 131 -17.36 9.52 13.51
N ALA A 132 -16.07 9.81 13.42
CA ALA A 132 -15.05 9.19 14.28
C ALA A 132 -14.67 10.10 15.47
N GLY A 133 -14.95 11.39 15.37
CA GLY A 133 -14.80 12.37 16.46
C GLY A 133 -16.09 12.59 17.23
N ALA A 134 -16.01 13.43 18.26
CA ALA A 134 -17.19 14.01 18.89
C ALA A 134 -18.02 14.75 17.83
N SER A 135 -19.33 14.53 17.78
CA SER A 135 -20.18 15.13 16.76
C SER A 135 -20.27 16.65 16.94
N THR A 136 -19.48 17.39 16.16
CA THR A 136 -19.70 18.83 15.95
C THR A 136 -21.11 19.03 15.41
N GLU A 137 -21.95 19.71 16.18
CA GLU A 137 -23.25 20.13 15.68
C GLU A 137 -23.00 21.17 14.58
N ILE A 138 -23.75 21.06 13.48
CA ILE A 138 -23.57 21.90 12.28
C ILE A 138 -24.30 23.25 12.52
N VAL A 139 -23.95 23.89 13.63
CA VAL A 139 -24.66 25.00 14.26
C VAL A 139 -23.63 26.00 14.79
N GLN A 140 -23.01 26.74 13.87
CA GLN A 140 -22.43 28.03 14.25
C GLN A 140 -23.59 29.02 14.46
N GLU A 141 -23.77 29.51 15.70
CA GLU A 141 -24.91 30.36 16.07
C GLU A 141 -24.93 31.71 15.34
N GLN A 142 -23.78 32.18 14.87
CA GLN A 142 -23.64 33.43 14.09
C GLN A 142 -23.59 33.22 12.57
N SER A 143 -23.82 31.99 12.09
CA SER A 143 -23.89 31.70 10.66
C SER A 143 -25.02 32.48 9.97
N LYS A 144 -24.82 32.82 8.70
CA LYS A 144 -25.79 33.57 7.88
C LYS A 144 -26.22 32.76 6.67
N LEU A 145 -27.40 33.06 6.15
CA LEU A 145 -27.91 32.47 4.90
C LEU A 145 -28.46 33.54 3.98
N ARG A 146 -28.48 33.22 2.68
CA ARG A 146 -29.13 34.00 1.64
C ARG A 146 -30.54 33.45 1.42
N MET A 147 -31.55 34.31 1.41
CA MET A 147 -32.91 33.97 1.01
C MET A 147 -33.29 34.77 -0.23
N TYR A 148 -33.72 34.08 -1.28
CA TYR A 148 -34.24 34.67 -2.52
C TYR A 148 -35.74 34.95 -2.33
N LEU A 149 -36.10 36.23 -2.22
CA LEU A 149 -37.40 36.65 -1.70
C LEU A 149 -38.55 36.14 -2.60
N LYS A 150 -38.42 36.33 -3.91
CA LYS A 150 -39.43 35.96 -4.92
C LYS A 150 -39.68 34.44 -5.05
N SER A 151 -38.72 33.59 -4.68
CA SER A 151 -38.82 32.13 -4.81
C SER A 151 -38.89 31.38 -3.47
N GLY A 152 -38.68 32.07 -2.34
CA GLY A 152 -38.53 31.44 -1.02
C GLY A 152 -37.32 30.51 -0.91
N LYS A 153 -36.42 30.46 -1.89
CA LYS A 153 -35.24 29.58 -1.83
C LYS A 153 -34.23 30.12 -0.82
N CYS A 154 -33.81 29.26 0.10
CA CYS A 154 -32.71 29.51 1.03
C CYS A 154 -31.43 28.81 0.57
N GLU A 155 -30.31 29.51 0.65
CA GLU A 155 -28.96 28.98 0.49
C GLU A 155 -28.14 29.30 1.74
N TRP A 156 -27.70 28.27 2.45
CA TRP A 156 -26.75 28.36 3.57
C TRP A 156 -25.46 27.64 3.18
N THR A 157 -24.31 28.17 3.55
CA THR A 157 -23.01 27.55 3.27
C THR A 157 -22.04 27.93 4.37
N GLU A 158 -21.32 26.95 4.91
CA GLU A 158 -20.49 27.12 6.10
C GLU A 158 -19.25 26.23 6.06
N ASN A 159 -18.20 26.68 6.74
CA ASN A 159 -16.96 25.92 6.89
C ASN A 159 -17.19 24.76 7.86
N LEU A 160 -16.80 23.54 7.46
CA LEU A 160 -16.97 22.34 8.27
C LEU A 160 -15.77 21.40 8.11
N ASP A 161 -15.05 21.19 9.21
CA ASP A 161 -14.07 20.13 9.36
C ASP A 161 -14.79 18.82 9.72
N LEU A 162 -14.55 17.79 8.91
CA LEU A 162 -15.24 16.50 8.99
C LEU A 162 -14.25 15.38 9.33
N GLN A 163 -14.46 14.75 10.49
CA GLN A 163 -13.72 13.58 10.95
C GLN A 163 -14.57 12.31 10.78
N GLY A 164 -14.35 11.58 9.69
CA GLY A 164 -15.15 10.43 9.29
C GLY A 164 -14.41 9.09 9.43
N SER A 165 -15.08 8.09 10.02
CA SER A 165 -14.55 6.72 10.03
C SER A 165 -14.56 6.13 8.61
N CYS A 166 -13.42 5.59 8.19
CA CYS A 166 -13.19 4.96 6.90
C CYS A 166 -12.33 3.71 7.06
N ARG A 167 -12.78 2.57 6.54
CA ARG A 167 -12.06 1.30 6.69
C ARG A 167 -10.80 1.27 5.81
N PRO A 168 -9.59 1.09 6.38
CA PRO A 168 -8.36 1.03 5.58
C PRO A 168 -8.28 -0.25 4.74
N ASN A 169 -7.67 -0.11 3.56
CA ASN A 169 -7.41 -1.21 2.63
C ASN A 169 -5.93 -1.20 2.20
N VAL A 170 -5.07 -1.74 3.06
CA VAL A 170 -3.60 -1.72 2.88
C VAL A 170 -3.06 -2.90 2.06
N TYR A 171 -3.92 -3.66 1.36
CA TYR A 171 -3.54 -4.90 0.65
C TYR A 171 -2.41 -4.69 -0.36
N PHE A 172 -2.46 -3.60 -1.14
CA PHE A 172 -1.44 -3.23 -2.13
C PHE A 172 -0.43 -2.17 -1.63
N TYR A 173 -0.39 -1.88 -0.32
CA TYR A 173 0.53 -0.89 0.25
C TYR A 173 1.98 -1.07 -0.24
N PRO A 174 2.68 -0.01 -0.66
CA PRO A 174 2.32 1.42 -0.59
C PRO A 174 1.57 1.95 -1.83
N PHE A 175 1.08 1.07 -2.71
CA PHE A 175 0.25 1.40 -3.90
C PHE A 175 -1.24 1.19 -3.61
N ASP A 176 -1.63 1.50 -2.37
CA ASP A 176 -2.97 1.31 -1.84
C ASP A 176 -3.93 2.45 -2.20
N VAL A 177 -5.21 2.07 -2.27
CA VAL A 177 -6.34 2.93 -2.66
C VAL A 177 -7.44 2.72 -1.63
N HIS A 178 -8.06 3.82 -1.19
CA HIS A 178 -9.07 3.81 -0.14
C HIS A 178 -10.35 4.50 -0.63
N ASP A 179 -11.50 3.84 -0.44
CA ASP A 179 -12.83 4.36 -0.73
C ASP A 179 -13.49 4.83 0.57
N CYS A 180 -13.28 6.10 0.92
CA CYS A 180 -13.85 6.71 2.11
C CYS A 180 -15.17 7.41 1.79
N SER A 181 -16.04 7.58 2.80
CA SER A 181 -17.29 8.30 2.59
C SER A 181 -17.81 8.98 3.84
N PHE A 182 -18.44 10.14 3.66
CA PHE A 182 -19.13 10.90 4.70
C PHE A 182 -20.64 10.78 4.46
N LYS A 183 -21.37 10.25 5.44
CA LYS A 183 -22.82 10.00 5.37
C LYS A 183 -23.58 10.99 6.24
N PHE A 184 -24.29 11.93 5.62
CA PHE A 184 -25.19 12.85 6.34
C PHE A 184 -26.61 12.27 6.42
N THR A 185 -27.32 12.59 7.52
CA THR A 185 -28.76 12.31 7.68
C THR A 185 -29.42 13.35 8.58
N SER A 186 -30.74 13.44 8.54
CA SER A 186 -31.56 14.19 9.50
C SER A 186 -31.52 13.54 10.88
N ARG A 187 -31.21 14.33 11.93
CA ARG A 187 -31.26 13.86 13.32
C ARG A 187 -32.71 13.59 13.74
N ALA A 188 -33.58 14.59 13.61
CA ALA A 188 -34.98 14.51 14.05
C ALA A 188 -35.88 13.79 13.03
N TYR A 189 -35.88 14.25 11.78
CA TYR A 189 -36.87 13.88 10.75
C TYR A 189 -36.60 12.52 10.07
N ASN A 190 -37.67 11.90 9.58
CA ASN A 190 -37.67 10.72 8.72
C ASN A 190 -37.79 11.10 7.23
N SER A 191 -37.53 10.14 6.34
CA SER A 191 -37.53 10.35 4.87
C SER A 191 -38.86 10.85 4.29
N THR A 192 -39.98 10.56 4.95
CA THR A 192 -41.33 11.03 4.57
C THR A 192 -41.57 12.51 4.89
N GLU A 193 -40.88 13.05 5.89
CA GLU A 193 -41.01 14.44 6.32
C GLU A 193 -39.93 15.32 5.63
N LEU A 194 -38.72 14.76 5.49
CA LEU A 194 -37.54 15.44 4.97
C LEU A 194 -36.67 14.47 4.16
N THR A 195 -36.55 14.73 2.86
CA THR A 195 -35.66 14.01 1.94
C THR A 195 -34.40 14.82 1.64
N LEU A 196 -33.24 14.16 1.72
CA LEU A 196 -31.92 14.75 1.45
C LEU A 196 -31.47 14.39 0.04
N LEU A 197 -31.39 15.39 -0.84
CA LEU A 197 -30.95 15.27 -2.21
C LEU A 197 -29.47 15.61 -2.33
N ALA A 198 -28.70 14.81 -3.06
CA ALA A 198 -27.29 15.11 -3.30
C ALA A 198 -27.13 16.07 -4.50
N SER A 199 -26.67 17.30 -4.24
CA SER A 199 -26.47 18.34 -5.27
C SER A 199 -25.15 18.15 -6.02
N SER A 200 -24.00 18.27 -5.34
CA SER A 200 -22.68 18.10 -5.96
C SER A 200 -21.58 17.80 -4.94
N PHE A 201 -20.49 17.17 -5.39
CA PHE A 201 -19.24 17.04 -4.64
C PHE A 201 -18.10 17.53 -5.52
N LYS A 202 -17.45 18.61 -5.10
CA LYS A 202 -16.53 19.40 -5.94
C LYS A 202 -15.17 19.60 -5.29
N LYS A 203 -14.16 19.91 -6.11
CA LYS A 203 -12.78 20.20 -5.70
C LYS A 203 -12.23 21.50 -6.31
N ASP A 204 -13.13 22.41 -6.68
CA ASP A 204 -12.88 23.70 -7.35
C ASP A 204 -11.90 24.60 -6.55
N TYR A 205 -11.86 24.47 -5.21
CA TYR A 205 -10.94 25.17 -4.30
C TYR A 205 -10.02 24.21 -3.50
N PHE A 206 -9.67 23.05 -4.05
CA PHE A 206 -8.89 22.04 -3.34
C PHE A 206 -7.37 22.26 -3.42
N GLU A 207 -6.70 22.29 -2.27
CA GLU A 207 -5.25 22.25 -2.16
C GLU A 207 -4.75 20.79 -2.19
N GLU A 208 -3.80 20.48 -3.08
CA GLU A 208 -3.28 19.11 -3.24
C GLU A 208 -2.47 18.64 -2.03
N ASN A 209 -2.88 17.51 -1.44
CA ASN A 209 -2.16 16.89 -0.32
C ASN A 209 -0.84 16.23 -0.76
N VAL A 210 0.20 16.36 0.06
CA VAL A 210 1.57 15.87 -0.24
C VAL A 210 1.71 14.34 -0.15
N ALA A 211 0.90 13.68 0.69
CA ALA A 211 0.92 12.23 0.89
C ALA A 211 -0.14 11.46 0.07
N TRP A 212 -1.23 12.12 -0.31
CA TRP A 212 -2.41 11.50 -0.93
C TRP A 212 -2.87 12.24 -2.20
N SER A 213 -3.29 11.49 -3.23
CA SER A 213 -4.01 12.03 -4.40
C SER A 213 -5.52 11.76 -4.28
N VAL A 214 -6.35 12.65 -4.84
CA VAL A 214 -7.82 12.52 -4.89
C VAL A 214 -8.24 12.09 -6.30
N GLU A 215 -8.30 10.77 -6.47
CA GLU A 215 -8.59 10.06 -7.71
C GLU A 215 -10.00 10.35 -8.23
N LYS A 216 -11.02 10.14 -7.38
CA LYS A 216 -12.43 10.25 -7.75
C LYS A 216 -13.28 10.75 -6.59
N MET A 217 -14.31 11.51 -6.92
CA MET A 217 -15.37 11.93 -6.01
C MET A 217 -16.71 11.54 -6.61
N SER A 218 -17.68 11.22 -5.76
CA SER A 218 -19.02 10.80 -6.17
C SER A 218 -20.03 11.09 -5.07
N THR A 219 -21.29 11.28 -5.45
CA THR A 219 -22.42 11.46 -4.53
C THR A 219 -23.48 10.40 -4.74
N THR A 220 -24.24 10.10 -3.69
CA THR A 220 -25.43 9.23 -3.80
C THR A 220 -26.43 9.57 -2.70
N THR A 221 -27.68 9.87 -3.07
CA THR A 221 -28.80 9.83 -2.13
C THR A 221 -29.22 8.38 -1.92
N LEU A 222 -29.43 7.99 -0.66
CA LEU A 222 -29.83 6.64 -0.24
C LEU A 222 -30.94 6.78 0.79
N ILE A 223 -32.00 5.97 0.69
CA ILE A 223 -33.00 5.85 1.76
C ILE A 223 -32.75 4.50 2.44
N GLN A 224 -32.54 4.52 3.75
CA GLN A 224 -32.25 3.33 4.57
C GLN A 224 -32.91 3.51 5.94
N ASP A 225 -33.47 2.45 6.51
CA ASP A 225 -34.05 2.44 7.87
C ASP A 225 -35.04 3.61 8.11
N SER A 226 -35.89 3.87 7.11
CA SER A 226 -36.84 4.99 7.03
C SER A 226 -36.25 6.41 7.07
N LYS A 227 -34.93 6.57 7.03
CA LYS A 227 -34.24 7.87 6.94
C LYS A 227 -33.63 8.13 5.57
N SER A 228 -33.55 9.42 5.22
CA SER A 228 -32.83 9.86 4.04
C SER A 228 -31.36 10.12 4.38
N HIS A 229 -30.47 9.66 3.51
CA HIS A 229 -29.03 9.83 3.64
C HIS A 229 -28.44 10.43 2.36
N VAL A 230 -27.45 11.31 2.51
CA VAL A 230 -26.55 11.69 1.41
C VAL A 230 -25.16 11.16 1.73
N LYS A 231 -24.63 10.34 0.82
CA LYS A 231 -23.27 9.79 0.88
C LYS A 231 -22.38 10.58 -0.07
N PHE A 232 -21.42 11.31 0.48
CA PHE A 232 -20.28 11.83 -0.26
C PHE A 232 -19.16 10.78 -0.22
N GLN A 233 -18.76 10.21 -1.36
CA GLN A 233 -17.69 9.21 -1.44
C GLN A 233 -16.48 9.77 -2.17
N ILE A 234 -15.31 9.66 -1.52
CA ILE A 234 -14.01 10.09 -2.01
C ILE A 234 -13.10 8.86 -2.13
N ARG A 235 -12.45 8.71 -3.28
CA ARG A 235 -11.42 7.71 -3.53
C ARG A 235 -10.06 8.39 -3.53
N ILE A 236 -9.15 7.90 -2.69
CA ILE A 236 -7.79 8.41 -2.57
C ILE A 236 -6.75 7.33 -2.87
N SER A 237 -5.58 7.75 -3.35
CA SER A 237 -4.40 6.89 -3.57
C SER A 237 -3.17 7.48 -2.85
N ARG A 238 -2.25 6.61 -2.42
CA ARG A 238 -1.03 7.05 -1.72
C ARG A 238 0.06 7.49 -2.71
N ARG A 239 0.75 8.61 -2.46
CA ARG A 239 1.92 9.04 -3.24
C ARG A 239 3.15 8.16 -2.88
N SER A 240 3.22 6.99 -3.52
CA SER A 240 4.05 5.86 -3.09
C SER A 240 5.57 6.02 -3.25
N LEU A 241 6.05 6.97 -4.06
CA LEU A 241 7.46 7.08 -4.50
C LEU A 241 8.49 7.08 -3.35
N ASN A 242 8.18 7.77 -2.25
CA ASN A 242 9.04 7.80 -1.05
C ASN A 242 9.24 6.38 -0.48
N PHE A 243 8.15 5.62 -0.33
CA PHE A 243 8.18 4.25 0.19
C PHE A 243 8.88 3.27 -0.77
N VAL A 244 8.77 3.50 -2.08
CA VAL A 244 9.50 2.72 -3.09
C VAL A 244 11.02 2.89 -2.92
N LEU A 245 11.50 4.13 -2.79
CA LEU A 245 12.92 4.44 -2.68
C LEU A 245 13.53 4.05 -1.32
N ASN A 246 12.81 4.29 -0.23
CA ASN A 246 13.35 4.12 1.13
C ASN A 246 13.08 2.75 1.77
N TYR A 247 12.13 1.95 1.25
CA TYR A 247 11.88 0.59 1.74
C TYR A 247 12.03 -0.46 0.63
N ILE A 248 11.23 -0.38 -0.44
CA ILE A 248 11.16 -1.48 -1.43
C ILE A 248 12.52 -1.68 -2.14
N LEU A 249 13.18 -0.61 -2.56
CA LEU A 249 14.49 -0.71 -3.22
C LEU A 249 15.58 -1.31 -2.30
N PRO A 250 15.77 -0.85 -1.04
CA PRO A 250 16.65 -1.53 -0.08
C PRO A 250 16.30 -3.00 0.16
N ILE A 251 15.01 -3.35 0.26
CA ILE A 251 14.56 -4.74 0.47
C ILE A 251 14.93 -5.63 -0.73
N LEU A 252 14.77 -5.15 -1.97
CA LEU A 252 15.16 -5.88 -3.19
C LEU A 252 16.68 -6.01 -3.35
N ILE A 253 17.46 -5.05 -2.86
CA ILE A 253 18.92 -5.17 -2.81
C ILE A 253 19.34 -6.19 -1.73
N LEU A 254 18.69 -6.16 -0.57
CA LEU A 254 18.95 -7.08 0.55
C LEU A 254 18.60 -8.53 0.19
N SER A 255 17.54 -8.78 -0.58
CA SER A 255 17.15 -10.13 -0.99
C SER A 255 18.17 -10.78 -1.92
N VAL A 256 18.65 -10.03 -2.92
CA VAL A 256 19.72 -10.49 -3.82
C VAL A 256 21.00 -10.75 -3.00
N LEU A 257 21.41 -9.80 -2.14
CA LEU A 257 22.59 -9.94 -1.27
C LEU A 257 22.53 -11.20 -0.39
N ASN A 258 21.38 -11.48 0.23
CA ASN A 258 21.17 -12.64 1.10
C ASN A 258 21.50 -13.99 0.42
N ILE A 259 21.49 -14.08 -0.92
CA ILE A 259 21.87 -15.28 -1.69
C ILE A 259 23.38 -15.32 -1.99
N PHE A 260 24.07 -14.18 -2.10
CA PHE A 260 25.53 -14.12 -2.31
C PHE A 260 26.34 -14.75 -1.17
N VAL A 261 25.73 -15.06 -0.02
CA VAL A 261 26.34 -15.86 1.06
C VAL A 261 26.84 -17.23 0.58
N PHE A 262 26.26 -17.80 -0.49
CA PHE A 262 26.73 -19.06 -1.08
C PHE A 262 27.92 -18.89 -2.04
N MET A 263 28.21 -17.67 -2.50
CA MET A 263 29.43 -17.36 -3.25
C MET A 263 30.60 -16.93 -2.35
N LEU A 264 30.35 -16.59 -1.09
CA LEU A 264 31.38 -16.13 -0.16
C LEU A 264 32.37 -17.28 0.19
N PRO A 265 33.68 -17.12 0.00
CA PRO A 265 34.65 -18.19 0.22
C PRO A 265 34.70 -18.60 1.70
N ARG A 266 34.47 -19.89 1.96
CA ARG A 266 34.34 -20.46 3.33
C ARG A 266 35.51 -20.15 4.25
N HIS A 267 36.74 -20.10 3.72
CA HIS A 267 37.95 -19.73 4.46
C HIS A 267 37.92 -18.33 5.10
N SER A 268 37.01 -17.44 4.69
CA SER A 268 36.90 -16.09 5.25
C SER A 268 36.31 -16.02 6.66
N GLY A 269 35.63 -17.09 7.14
CA GLY A 269 34.94 -17.09 8.44
C GLY A 269 33.63 -16.27 8.49
N GLU A 270 33.60 -15.09 7.85
CA GLU A 270 32.50 -14.11 7.85
C GLU A 270 31.14 -14.61 7.36
N ARG A 271 31.10 -15.77 6.67
CA ARG A 271 29.88 -16.32 6.06
C ARG A 271 28.72 -16.51 7.06
N ALA A 272 29.03 -16.84 8.31
CA ALA A 272 28.02 -16.94 9.38
C ALA A 272 27.49 -15.56 9.81
N GLY A 273 28.39 -14.60 10.06
CA GLY A 273 28.04 -13.23 10.45
C GLY A 273 27.23 -12.51 9.38
N TYR A 274 27.60 -12.67 8.11
CA TYR A 274 26.85 -12.19 6.95
C TYR A 274 25.40 -12.69 6.94
N SER A 275 25.19 -14.00 7.05
CA SER A 275 23.85 -14.61 7.01
C SER A 275 22.96 -14.12 8.17
N ILE A 276 23.52 -14.05 9.39
CA ILE A 276 22.82 -13.54 10.59
C ILE A 276 22.46 -12.06 10.42
N THR A 277 23.34 -11.26 9.78
CA THR A 277 23.10 -9.84 9.52
C THR A 277 21.98 -9.63 8.50
N CYS A 278 21.95 -10.43 7.42
CA CYS A 278 20.84 -10.41 6.45
C CYS A 278 19.50 -10.80 7.11
N PHE A 279 19.49 -11.87 7.92
CA PHE A 279 18.29 -12.29 8.65
C PHE A 279 17.79 -11.18 9.60
N LEU A 280 18.68 -10.57 10.39
CA LEU A 280 18.32 -9.48 11.29
C LEU A 280 17.79 -8.25 10.54
N ALA A 281 18.37 -7.92 9.39
CA ALA A 281 17.90 -6.81 8.56
C ALA A 281 16.47 -7.06 8.04
N PHE A 282 16.13 -8.29 7.63
CA PHE A 282 14.74 -8.64 7.28
C PHE A 282 13.77 -8.52 8.45
N VAL A 283 14.17 -8.95 9.66
CA VAL A 283 13.35 -8.77 10.88
C VAL A 283 13.10 -7.29 11.17
N VAL A 284 14.12 -6.43 11.01
CA VAL A 284 13.99 -4.98 11.19
C VAL A 284 13.04 -4.38 10.15
N PHE A 285 13.24 -4.64 8.86
CA PHE A 285 12.35 -4.11 7.80
C PHE A 285 10.90 -4.60 7.96
N LEU A 286 10.69 -5.89 8.25
CA LEU A 286 9.36 -6.44 8.52
C LEU A 286 8.70 -5.74 9.71
N ASN A 287 9.42 -5.58 10.82
CA ASN A 287 8.90 -4.91 12.00
C ASN A 287 8.56 -3.44 11.72
N THR A 288 9.43 -2.69 11.04
CA THR A 288 9.16 -1.28 10.66
C THR A 288 7.87 -1.15 9.85
N ILE A 289 7.70 -1.94 8.79
CA ILE A 289 6.48 -1.90 7.97
C ILE A 289 5.25 -2.32 8.78
N VAL A 290 5.34 -3.36 9.63
CA VAL A 290 4.22 -3.80 10.48
C VAL A 290 3.87 -2.75 11.56
N THR A 291 4.81 -1.96 12.06
CA THR A 291 4.53 -0.87 13.00
C THR A 291 3.87 0.36 12.35
N SER A 292 4.00 0.52 11.02
CA SER A 292 3.38 1.60 10.24
C SER A 292 2.05 1.23 9.59
N LEU A 293 1.47 0.07 9.95
CA LEU A 293 0.21 -0.43 9.37
C LEU A 293 -0.84 -0.67 10.47
N PRO A 294 -2.15 -0.64 10.12
CA PRO A 294 -3.22 -0.98 11.05
C PRO A 294 -3.02 -2.39 11.61
N LYS A 295 -3.23 -2.54 12.93
CA LYS A 295 -3.18 -3.83 13.64
C LYS A 295 -4.45 -4.67 13.38
N SER A 296 -4.76 -4.89 12.12
CA SER A 296 -5.85 -5.74 11.63
C SER A 296 -5.31 -7.07 11.10
N SER A 297 -6.06 -8.15 11.32
CA SER A 297 -5.81 -9.45 10.69
C SER A 297 -6.31 -9.52 9.24
N ALA A 298 -7.10 -8.55 8.76
CA ALA A 298 -7.60 -8.53 7.38
C ALA A 298 -7.99 -7.12 6.87
N PRO A 299 -7.57 -6.72 5.65
CA PRO A 299 -6.60 -7.39 4.77
C PRO A 299 -5.14 -7.12 5.22
N VAL A 300 -4.28 -8.13 5.14
CA VAL A 300 -2.82 -7.97 5.33
C VAL A 300 -2.18 -7.50 4.03
N SER A 301 -1.15 -6.66 4.10
CA SER A 301 -0.42 -6.17 2.92
C SER A 301 0.39 -7.27 2.23
N CYS A 302 0.39 -7.26 0.88
CA CYS A 302 1.26 -8.09 0.05
C CYS A 302 2.75 -7.89 0.37
N LEU A 303 3.16 -6.67 0.73
CA LEU A 303 4.55 -6.36 1.11
C LEU A 303 4.94 -7.05 2.43
N VAL A 304 4.01 -7.11 3.39
CA VAL A 304 4.21 -7.84 4.67
C VAL A 304 4.31 -9.34 4.43
N TYR A 305 3.47 -9.90 3.53
CA TYR A 305 3.59 -11.30 3.14
C TYR A 305 4.93 -11.61 2.46
N TYR A 306 5.35 -10.78 1.49
CA TYR A 306 6.64 -10.90 0.82
C TYR A 306 7.81 -10.84 1.82
N LEU A 307 7.86 -9.82 2.69
CA LEU A 307 8.88 -9.70 3.73
C LEU A 307 8.90 -10.89 4.69
N THR A 308 7.74 -11.44 5.05
CA THR A 308 7.63 -12.64 5.89
C THR A 308 8.24 -13.87 5.21
N VAL A 309 7.97 -14.08 3.91
CA VAL A 309 8.59 -15.16 3.13
C VAL A 309 10.11 -14.96 3.04
N MET A 310 10.60 -13.74 2.76
CA MET A 310 12.04 -13.48 2.65
C MET A 310 12.78 -13.64 3.98
N MET A 311 12.16 -13.27 5.11
CA MET A 311 12.67 -13.56 6.45
C MET A 311 12.79 -15.07 6.71
N VAL A 312 11.78 -15.87 6.34
CA VAL A 312 11.81 -17.34 6.48
C VAL A 312 12.87 -17.97 5.57
N VAL A 313 13.00 -17.50 4.32
CA VAL A 313 14.06 -17.94 3.40
C VAL A 313 15.46 -17.60 3.95
N SER A 314 15.66 -16.40 4.49
CA SER A 314 16.93 -16.00 5.13
C SER A 314 17.25 -16.84 6.37
N ALA A 315 16.25 -17.21 7.18
CA ALA A 315 16.42 -18.13 8.31
C ALA A 315 16.85 -19.54 7.85
N ILE A 316 16.22 -20.09 6.81
CA ILE A 316 16.59 -21.38 6.20
C ILE A 316 18.02 -21.32 5.65
N ILE A 317 18.38 -20.25 4.95
CA ILE A 317 19.74 -20.02 4.43
C ILE A 317 20.76 -19.97 5.58
N THR A 318 20.44 -19.30 6.69
CA THR A 318 21.32 -19.24 7.88
C THR A 318 21.53 -20.62 8.50
N VAL A 319 20.47 -21.45 8.61
CA VAL A 319 20.58 -22.84 9.08
C VAL A 319 21.44 -23.69 8.12
N LEU A 320 21.28 -23.55 6.81
CA LEU A 320 22.10 -24.25 5.81
C LEU A 320 23.57 -23.82 5.86
N VAL A 321 23.85 -22.52 6.01
CA VAL A 321 25.22 -21.98 6.21
C VAL A 321 25.85 -22.58 7.46
N LEU A 322 25.16 -22.56 8.60
CA LEU A 322 25.67 -23.18 9.84
C LEU A 322 25.90 -24.69 9.67
N PHE A 323 25.02 -25.39 8.96
CA PHE A 323 25.18 -26.83 8.67
C PHE A 323 26.40 -27.14 7.79
N THR A 324 26.63 -26.38 6.71
CA THR A 324 27.83 -26.55 5.87
C THR A 324 29.13 -26.30 6.65
N LEU A 325 29.17 -25.24 7.47
CA LEU A 325 30.32 -24.93 8.34
C LEU A 325 30.55 -25.99 9.43
N MET A 326 29.49 -26.63 9.96
CA MET A 326 29.62 -27.76 10.88
C MET A 326 30.20 -29.01 10.21
N ILE A 327 29.83 -29.30 8.96
CA ILE A 327 30.42 -30.40 8.19
C ILE A 327 31.91 -30.13 7.95
N GLU A 328 32.26 -28.93 7.50
CA GLU A 328 33.65 -28.53 7.21
C GLU A 328 34.54 -28.68 8.45
N LYS A 329 34.16 -28.07 9.59
CA LYS A 329 34.89 -28.20 10.86
C LYS A 329 34.96 -29.63 11.41
N ARG A 330 34.06 -30.53 11.00
CA ARG A 330 34.12 -31.96 11.35
C ARG A 330 35.16 -32.68 10.49
N VAL A 331 35.23 -32.35 9.20
CA VAL A 331 36.19 -32.93 8.24
C VAL A 331 37.61 -32.46 8.53
N GLU A 332 37.82 -31.18 8.84
CA GLU A 332 39.14 -30.64 9.22
C GLU A 332 39.71 -31.40 10.43
N LYS A 333 38.91 -31.57 11.49
CA LYS A 333 39.28 -32.36 12.68
C LYS A 333 39.56 -33.83 12.35
N GLU A 334 38.77 -34.42 11.46
CA GLU A 334 38.99 -35.78 11.00
C GLU A 334 40.31 -35.95 10.24
N ASP A 335 40.66 -35.01 9.37
CA ASP A 335 41.89 -35.06 8.58
C ASP A 335 43.12 -34.71 9.43
N GLU A 336 43.02 -33.79 10.41
CA GLU A 336 44.04 -33.61 11.46
C GLU A 336 44.34 -34.90 12.22
N VAL A 337 43.30 -35.61 12.67
CA VAL A 337 43.44 -36.86 13.44
C VAL A 337 44.03 -37.97 12.57
N LYS A 338 43.71 -38.01 11.27
CA LYS A 338 44.33 -38.93 10.31
C LYS A 338 45.82 -38.61 10.13
N ASP A 339 46.18 -37.35 9.93
CA ASP A 339 47.56 -36.96 9.63
C ASP A 339 48.50 -37.22 10.83
N LYS A 340 48.07 -36.81 12.05
CA LYS A 340 48.74 -37.13 13.32
C LYS A 340 48.91 -38.65 13.52
N ARG A 341 47.93 -39.46 13.10
CA ARG A 341 48.02 -40.93 13.15
C ARG A 341 49.03 -41.49 12.15
N THR A 342 49.16 -40.91 10.95
CA THR A 342 50.22 -41.28 9.99
C THR A 342 51.61 -40.84 10.43
N GLU A 343 51.74 -39.69 11.11
CA GLU A 343 53.01 -39.23 11.69
C GLU A 343 53.54 -40.25 12.72
N ILE A 344 52.73 -40.58 13.73
CA ILE A 344 53.06 -41.57 14.77
C ILE A 344 53.40 -42.94 14.15
N GLN A 345 52.72 -43.34 13.07
CA GLN A 345 53.04 -44.57 12.34
C GLN A 345 54.36 -44.52 11.57
N ARG A 346 54.82 -43.35 11.10
CA ARG A 346 56.15 -43.17 10.50
C ARG A 346 57.23 -43.28 11.57
N GLU A 347 57.09 -42.55 12.68
CA GLU A 347 58.04 -42.56 13.80
C GLU A 347 58.19 -43.97 14.41
N THR A 348 57.07 -44.66 14.67
CA THR A 348 57.09 -46.04 15.20
C THR A 348 57.85 -47.00 14.27
N LYS A 349 57.63 -46.89 12.95
CA LYS A 349 58.32 -47.72 11.95
C LYS A 349 59.82 -47.36 11.85
N GLY A 350 60.18 -46.09 11.96
CA GLY A 350 61.59 -45.65 12.00
C GLY A 350 62.33 -46.21 13.23
N THR A 351 61.69 -46.18 14.40
CA THR A 351 62.24 -46.76 15.64
C THR A 351 62.37 -48.28 15.56
N THR A 352 61.39 -48.97 14.98
CA THR A 352 61.47 -50.42 14.74
C THR A 352 62.63 -50.77 13.80
N GLN A 353 62.82 -50.00 12.72
CA GLN A 353 63.93 -50.23 11.79
C GLN A 353 65.31 -49.99 12.42
N LYS A 354 65.44 -49.02 13.34
CA LYS A 354 66.68 -48.85 14.14
C LYS A 354 66.97 -50.08 15.00
N MET A 355 66.00 -50.58 15.78
CA MET A 355 66.21 -51.78 16.61
C MET A 355 66.55 -53.05 15.80
N THR A 356 66.16 -53.13 14.52
CA THR A 356 66.59 -54.23 13.63
C THR A 356 67.97 -54.06 12.98
N LYS A 357 68.69 -52.95 13.21
CA LYS A 357 70.05 -52.73 12.69
C LYS A 357 71.17 -53.05 13.68
N ASP A 358 70.95 -52.82 14.97
CA ASP A 358 71.99 -53.05 16.00
C ASP A 358 72.05 -54.52 16.50
N GLY A 359 71.33 -55.43 15.82
CA GLY A 359 71.16 -56.83 16.24
C GLY A 359 71.27 -57.85 15.11
N LYS A 360 72.37 -57.85 14.33
CA LYS A 360 72.66 -58.90 13.33
C LYS A 360 74.13 -59.36 13.32
N GLN A 361 74.44 -60.34 14.16
CA GLN A 361 75.49 -61.33 13.86
C GLN A 361 74.89 -62.63 13.29
N LYS A 362 75.76 -63.44 12.68
CA LYS A 362 75.47 -64.60 11.82
C LYS A 362 74.54 -65.64 12.47
N GLY A 363 73.57 -66.12 11.70
CA GLY A 363 72.84 -67.36 11.94
C GLY A 363 72.26 -67.88 10.62
N ASN A 364 72.57 -69.13 10.25
CA ASN A 364 72.09 -69.77 9.03
C ASN A 364 71.22 -70.98 9.41
N GLY A 365 70.05 -71.15 8.81
CA GLY A 365 69.14 -72.25 9.16
C GLY A 365 67.83 -72.24 8.39
N ASN A 366 67.53 -73.36 7.72
CA ASN A 366 66.23 -73.62 7.10
C ASN A 366 65.23 -74.16 8.14
N THR A 367 63.98 -73.69 8.11
CA THR A 367 62.80 -74.55 8.26
C THR A 367 61.53 -73.84 7.78
N SER A 368 60.51 -74.61 7.41
CA SER A 368 59.30 -74.16 6.72
C SER A 368 58.02 -74.35 7.56
N SER A 369 56.98 -73.53 7.36
CA SER A 369 55.58 -74.01 7.22
C SER A 369 54.58 -72.87 6.91
N SER A 370 53.49 -73.22 6.19
CA SER A 370 52.10 -72.68 6.29
C SER A 370 51.87 -71.14 6.17
N GLN A 371 51.00 -70.55 5.33
CA GLN A 371 49.94 -70.94 4.37
C GLN A 371 49.67 -69.70 3.45
N SER A 372 48.76 -69.58 2.45
CA SER A 372 47.73 -70.41 1.77
C SER A 372 47.56 -69.89 0.31
N ARG A 373 47.04 -70.61 -0.70
CA ARG A 373 45.61 -70.79 -1.14
C ARG A 373 44.79 -69.48 -1.22
N CYS A 374 44.01 -69.17 -2.27
CA CYS A 374 43.66 -69.82 -3.55
C CYS A 374 43.28 -68.72 -4.60
N CYS A 375 43.64 -68.76 -5.89
CA CYS A 375 43.04 -69.49 -7.04
C CYS A 375 41.68 -68.97 -7.60
N LEU A 376 41.67 -68.65 -8.91
CA LEU A 376 40.59 -68.85 -9.92
C LEU A 376 39.24 -68.08 -9.77
N CYS A 377 38.41 -67.80 -10.81
CA CYS A 377 38.61 -67.51 -12.25
C CYS A 377 37.26 -67.04 -12.92
N PHE A 378 37.29 -66.74 -14.23
CA PHE A 378 36.17 -66.84 -15.23
C PHE A 378 35.04 -65.78 -15.39
N ILE A 379 34.93 -65.31 -16.65
CA ILE A 379 33.72 -65.06 -17.51
C ILE A 379 32.78 -63.83 -17.30
N GLN A 380 32.35 -63.29 -18.46
CA GLN A 380 31.46 -62.13 -18.68
C GLN A 380 29.97 -62.52 -18.75
N ASN A 381 29.02 -61.60 -18.42
CA ASN A 381 28.26 -60.82 -19.43
C ASN A 381 27.08 -59.96 -18.88
N ARG A 382 26.99 -58.74 -19.43
CA ARG A 382 25.79 -57.95 -19.87
C ARG A 382 24.45 -58.01 -19.10
N VAL A 383 23.91 -56.80 -18.87
CA VAL A 383 22.53 -56.43 -19.26
C VAL A 383 22.59 -55.11 -20.09
N LYS A 384 21.63 -54.89 -21.01
CA LYS A 384 21.55 -53.69 -21.87
C LYS A 384 20.65 -52.60 -21.26
N VAL A 385 20.92 -51.34 -21.60
CA VAL A 385 20.05 -50.18 -21.34
C VAL A 385 19.05 -49.99 -22.50
N ILE A 386 17.84 -49.52 -22.20
CA ILE A 386 16.84 -49.01 -23.15
C ILE A 386 16.62 -47.51 -22.86
N PRO A 387 16.56 -46.62 -23.88
CA PRO A 387 16.47 -45.17 -23.68
C PRO A 387 15.05 -44.61 -23.84
N THR A 388 14.79 -43.45 -23.24
CA THR A 388 13.67 -42.55 -23.58
C THR A 388 14.13 -41.10 -23.60
N HIS A 389 13.85 -40.38 -24.70
CA HIS A 389 14.12 -38.95 -24.85
C HIS A 389 13.00 -38.11 -24.24
N THR A 390 13.34 -37.03 -23.54
CA THR A 390 12.69 -35.71 -23.71
C THR A 390 13.71 -34.62 -23.35
N GLN A 391 13.64 -33.45 -24.00
CA GLN A 391 14.53 -32.31 -23.71
C GLN A 391 13.70 -31.07 -23.37
N LEU A 392 14.23 -30.21 -22.50
CA LEU A 392 13.96 -28.77 -22.54
C LEU A 392 15.11 -27.97 -21.90
N PHE A 393 15.65 -27.02 -22.68
CA PHE A 393 16.69 -26.02 -22.38
C PHE A 393 18.11 -26.47 -21.91
N PRO A 394 19.19 -25.77 -22.35
CA PRO A 394 20.56 -26.25 -22.19
C PRO A 394 21.28 -25.70 -20.96
N VAL A 395 21.19 -26.41 -19.83
CA VAL A 395 22.20 -26.26 -18.76
C VAL A 395 23.54 -26.82 -19.29
N PRO A 396 24.70 -26.12 -19.12
CA PRO A 396 25.98 -26.60 -19.65
C PRO A 396 26.32 -27.99 -19.10
N PRO A 397 26.47 -29.02 -19.95
CA PRO A 397 26.34 -30.42 -19.53
C PRO A 397 27.39 -30.90 -18.53
N ARG A 398 28.53 -30.22 -18.45
CA ARG A 398 29.65 -30.54 -17.55
C ARG A 398 29.30 -30.42 -16.06
N CYS A 399 28.32 -29.60 -15.68
CA CYS A 399 27.91 -29.46 -14.27
C CYS A 399 26.91 -30.55 -13.85
N LEU A 400 25.86 -30.78 -14.65
CA LEU A 400 24.89 -31.85 -14.41
C LEU A 400 25.53 -33.25 -14.47
N GLN A 401 26.51 -33.46 -15.37
CA GLN A 401 27.28 -34.71 -15.41
C GLN A 401 28.09 -34.95 -14.13
N LYS A 402 28.71 -33.91 -13.54
CA LYS A 402 29.42 -34.04 -12.25
C LYS A 402 28.45 -34.40 -11.12
N PHE A 403 27.29 -33.75 -11.05
CA PHE A 403 26.28 -34.05 -10.03
C PHE A 403 25.76 -35.49 -10.18
N ALA A 404 25.39 -35.91 -11.38
CA ALA A 404 24.94 -37.28 -11.66
C ALA A 404 26.04 -38.34 -11.39
N TRP A 405 27.31 -38.03 -11.61
CA TRP A 405 28.44 -38.91 -11.29
C TRP A 405 28.62 -39.07 -9.77
N ILE A 406 28.53 -37.97 -9.00
CA ILE A 406 28.57 -38.00 -7.53
C ILE A 406 27.38 -38.80 -6.98
N CYS A 407 26.16 -38.57 -7.48
CA CYS A 407 24.98 -39.35 -7.07
C CYS A 407 25.13 -40.84 -7.39
N ARG A 408 25.68 -41.22 -8.55
CA ARG A 408 26.00 -42.63 -8.85
C ARG A 408 27.04 -43.22 -7.88
N GLY A 409 28.07 -42.45 -7.52
CA GLY A 409 29.08 -42.88 -6.55
C GLY A 409 28.53 -43.11 -5.13
N ILE A 410 27.42 -42.45 -4.77
CA ILE A 410 26.73 -42.66 -3.49
C ILE A 410 25.86 -43.93 -3.53
N VAL A 411 25.20 -44.21 -4.65
CA VAL A 411 24.29 -45.36 -4.82
C VAL A 411 25.04 -46.68 -5.03
N CYS A 412 26.10 -46.70 -5.84
CA CYS A 412 26.83 -47.93 -6.22
C CYS A 412 27.84 -48.41 -5.16
N ARG A 413 27.49 -48.38 -3.87
CA ARG A 413 28.42 -48.60 -2.74
C ARG A 413 28.81 -50.06 -2.48
N ASN A 414 28.40 -51.01 -3.33
CA ASN A 414 28.42 -52.46 -3.06
C ASN A 414 29.33 -53.29 -4.01
N ASP A 415 30.12 -52.68 -4.89
CA ASP A 415 30.94 -53.39 -5.87
C ASP A 415 32.45 -53.28 -5.52
N PRO A 416 33.17 -54.38 -5.14
CA PRO A 416 34.49 -54.26 -4.52
C PRO A 416 35.64 -53.87 -5.45
N ASP A 417 35.68 -54.38 -6.68
CA ASP A 417 36.95 -54.46 -7.44
C ASP A 417 37.29 -53.20 -8.27
N MET A 418 36.39 -52.23 -8.37
CA MET A 418 36.68 -50.94 -9.04
C MET A 418 37.29 -49.89 -8.10
N LEU A 419 37.43 -50.19 -6.80
CA LEU A 419 37.78 -49.22 -5.74
C LEU A 419 39.23 -48.71 -5.75
N TYR A 420 40.17 -49.31 -6.49
CA TYR A 420 41.61 -49.03 -6.28
C TYR A 420 42.19 -47.85 -7.08
N LYS A 421 41.64 -47.49 -8.24
CA LYS A 421 42.27 -46.48 -9.14
C LYS A 421 41.63 -45.10 -9.11
N ASP A 422 40.30 -45.00 -9.10
CA ASP A 422 39.60 -43.70 -9.17
C ASP A 422 39.10 -43.17 -7.82
N ALA A 423 39.16 -43.96 -6.74
CA ALA A 423 38.69 -43.56 -5.39
C ALA A 423 39.62 -42.56 -4.66
N LYS A 424 40.42 -41.77 -5.38
CA LYS A 424 41.49 -40.94 -4.81
C LYS A 424 40.99 -39.62 -4.23
N LYS A 425 40.27 -39.72 -3.11
CA LYS A 425 39.84 -38.63 -2.21
C LYS A 425 39.03 -37.52 -2.90
N LEU A 426 37.75 -37.80 -3.19
CA LEU A 426 36.73 -36.75 -3.28
C LEU A 426 36.74 -35.98 -1.95
N ARG A 427 37.24 -34.74 -1.92
CA ARG A 427 37.30 -33.98 -0.66
C ARG A 427 35.92 -33.46 -0.34
N TRP A 428 35.55 -33.46 0.94
CA TRP A 428 34.30 -32.85 1.37
C TRP A 428 34.23 -31.34 1.05
N VAL A 429 35.38 -30.67 0.88
CA VAL A 429 35.48 -29.30 0.34
C VAL A 429 34.89 -29.20 -1.08
N ASP A 430 35.09 -30.22 -1.92
CA ASP A 430 34.54 -30.31 -3.28
C ASP A 430 33.04 -30.61 -3.25
N VAL A 431 32.57 -31.41 -2.28
CA VAL A 431 31.14 -31.68 -2.03
C VAL A 431 30.42 -30.44 -1.51
N ALA A 432 31.02 -29.70 -0.57
CA ALA A 432 30.50 -28.43 -0.07
C ALA A 432 30.44 -27.37 -1.18
N ASN A 433 31.44 -27.30 -2.08
CA ASN A 433 31.38 -26.43 -3.27
C ASN A 433 30.21 -26.79 -4.20
N ALA A 434 29.94 -28.08 -4.40
CA ALA A 434 28.80 -28.52 -5.22
C ALA A 434 27.45 -28.19 -4.56
N LEU A 435 27.35 -28.30 -3.23
CA LEU A 435 26.17 -27.89 -2.46
C LEU A 435 25.97 -26.38 -2.46
N ASP A 436 27.03 -25.59 -2.27
CA ASP A 436 27.00 -24.13 -2.29
C ASP A 436 26.49 -23.61 -3.63
N VAL A 437 27.00 -24.14 -4.75
CA VAL A 437 26.53 -23.79 -6.11
C VAL A 437 25.08 -24.26 -6.35
N PHE A 438 24.70 -25.44 -5.84
CA PHE A 438 23.32 -25.93 -5.95
C PHE A 438 22.33 -25.02 -5.19
N PHE A 439 22.64 -24.67 -3.93
CA PHE A 439 21.80 -23.79 -3.13
C PHE A 439 21.75 -22.37 -3.70
N PHE A 440 22.87 -21.83 -4.18
CA PHE A 440 22.89 -20.53 -4.88
C PHE A 440 21.89 -20.51 -6.04
N VAL A 441 21.96 -21.48 -6.96
CA VAL A 441 21.05 -21.53 -8.12
C VAL A 441 19.59 -21.78 -7.69
N PHE A 442 19.36 -22.67 -6.72
CA PHE A 442 18.03 -22.98 -6.20
C PHE A 442 17.35 -21.75 -5.58
N PHE A 443 18.03 -21.04 -4.68
CA PHE A 443 17.48 -19.84 -4.04
C PHE A 443 17.36 -18.68 -5.02
N LEU A 444 18.31 -18.49 -5.96
CA LEU A 444 18.24 -17.41 -6.96
C LEU A 444 17.02 -17.57 -7.88
N VAL A 445 16.74 -18.78 -8.35
CA VAL A 445 15.53 -19.07 -9.14
C VAL A 445 14.27 -18.91 -8.29
N GLY A 446 14.30 -19.33 -7.02
CA GLY A 446 13.20 -19.13 -6.08
C GLY A 446 12.87 -17.66 -5.85
N GLU A 447 13.86 -16.83 -5.51
CA GLU A 447 13.73 -15.38 -5.36
C GLU A 447 13.15 -14.75 -6.62
N PHE A 448 13.71 -15.04 -7.80
CA PHE A 448 13.24 -14.47 -9.06
C PHE A 448 11.74 -14.75 -9.30
N ILE A 449 11.28 -15.97 -8.99
CA ILE A 449 9.86 -16.36 -9.09
C ILE A 449 9.01 -15.61 -8.04
N PHE A 450 9.43 -15.55 -6.77
CA PHE A 450 8.69 -14.85 -5.72
C PHE A 450 8.62 -13.33 -5.95
N THR A 451 9.72 -12.72 -6.38
CA THR A 451 9.80 -11.29 -6.69
C THR A 451 8.94 -10.92 -7.89
N ILE A 452 8.89 -11.75 -8.94
CA ILE A 452 7.92 -11.56 -10.03
C ILE A 452 6.47 -11.75 -9.55
N GLY A 453 6.22 -12.77 -8.71
CA GLY A 453 4.91 -13.02 -8.13
C GLY A 453 4.39 -11.88 -7.24
N TYR A 454 5.29 -11.14 -6.58
CA TYR A 454 4.97 -9.91 -5.84
C TYR A 454 4.82 -8.69 -6.75
N LEU A 455 5.77 -8.44 -7.66
CA LEU A 455 5.79 -7.23 -8.49
C LEU A 455 4.71 -7.23 -9.58
N SER A 456 4.27 -8.38 -10.10
CA SER A 456 3.30 -8.43 -11.20
C SER A 456 1.89 -7.94 -10.80
N PRO A 457 1.27 -8.38 -9.69
CA PRO A 457 0.01 -7.78 -9.23
C PRO A 457 0.14 -6.30 -8.88
N VAL A 458 1.28 -5.91 -8.28
CA VAL A 458 1.54 -4.51 -7.87
C VAL A 458 1.73 -3.59 -9.08
N SER A 459 2.37 -4.04 -10.17
CA SER A 459 2.54 -3.23 -11.38
C SER A 459 1.24 -3.03 -12.15
N VAL A 460 0.35 -4.03 -12.17
CA VAL A 460 -1.03 -3.88 -12.68
C VAL A 460 -1.78 -2.82 -11.86
N GLN A 461 -1.82 -2.96 -10.54
CA GLN A 461 -2.45 -1.98 -9.64
C GLN A 461 -1.89 -0.55 -9.82
N TYR A 462 -0.57 -0.40 -9.97
CA TYR A 462 0.05 0.90 -10.23
C TYR A 462 -0.36 1.48 -11.60
N SER A 463 -0.42 0.66 -12.65
CA SER A 463 -0.91 1.09 -13.97
C SER A 463 -2.39 1.46 -13.95
N ASP A 464 -3.21 0.81 -13.10
CA ASP A 464 -4.61 1.14 -12.88
C ASP A 464 -4.79 2.50 -12.17
N ILE A 465 -3.84 2.95 -11.38
CA ILE A 465 -3.85 4.29 -10.76
C ILE A 465 -3.31 5.34 -11.76
N SER A 466 -2.17 5.04 -12.40
CA SER A 466 -1.50 5.93 -13.35
C SER A 466 -2.22 6.12 -14.70
N SER A 467 -3.31 5.39 -14.94
CA SER A 467 -4.19 5.55 -16.13
C SER A 467 -5.49 6.29 -15.84
N LYS A 468 -5.67 6.80 -14.61
CA LYS A 468 -6.88 7.49 -14.15
C LYS A 468 -6.62 8.88 -13.57
N ASN A 469 -5.34 9.23 -13.38
CA ASN A 469 -4.84 10.59 -13.26
C ASN A 469 -4.35 11.07 -14.64
#